data_AF-A0A353ET23-F1
#
_entry.id   AF-A0A353ET23-F1
#
_cell.length_a   1.000
_cell.length_b   1.000
_cell.length_c   1.000
_cell.angle_alpha   90.00
_cell.angle_beta   90.00
_cell.angle_gamma   90.00
#
_symmetry.space_group_name_H-M   'P 1'
#
loop_
_entity.id
_entity.type
_entity.pdbx_description
1 polymer ?
#
loop_
_entity_poly.entity_id
_entity_poly.type
_entity_poly.pdbx_seq_one_letter_code
_entity_poly.pdbx_strand_id
1 'polypeptide(L)'
;MNQLNQQIASKADQFSQYFKTIVREGNKHEVYVLKDNAPDELVDLIHKAHGDFMPDDFRYETILDALYAFAGCDNADIDDVRLEADIYTHDLLQWLGSNLNRVGYCDQAQDEFGLEKADVLTLITYGQQMEKDEIVSLVREGLISLCT
;
A
#
# COMPACT_ATOMS: atom_id res chain seq x y z
N MET A 1 -0.51 -23.87 -8.95
CA MET A 1 -0.90 -22.45 -9.11
C MET A 1 -1.89 -22.34 -10.25
N ASN A 2 -3.04 -21.67 -10.07
CA ASN A 2 -3.95 -21.39 -11.18
C ASN A 2 -3.29 -20.39 -12.14
N GLN A 3 -3.54 -20.50 -13.45
CA GLN A 3 -2.95 -19.67 -14.49
C GLN A 3 -3.09 -18.16 -14.21
N LEU A 4 -4.20 -17.75 -13.61
CA LEU A 4 -4.45 -16.36 -13.22
C LEU A 4 -3.42 -15.84 -12.19
N ASN A 5 -3.11 -16.62 -11.15
CA ASN A 5 -2.15 -16.20 -10.11
C ASN A 5 -0.75 -16.01 -10.70
N GLN A 6 -0.36 -16.84 -11.69
CA GLN A 6 0.92 -16.67 -12.40
C GLN A 6 0.95 -15.37 -13.21
N GLN A 7 -0.16 -15.02 -13.86
CA GLN A 7 -0.28 -13.78 -14.62
C GLN A 7 -0.20 -12.56 -13.70
N ILE A 8 -0.86 -12.62 -12.54
CA ILE A 8 -0.85 -11.56 -11.52
C ILE A 8 0.56 -11.37 -10.97
N ALA A 9 1.24 -12.44 -10.55
CA ALA A 9 2.61 -12.35 -10.05
C ALA A 9 3.57 -11.78 -11.10
N SER A 10 3.47 -12.22 -12.35
CA SER A 10 4.27 -11.69 -13.46
C SER A 10 3.99 -10.22 -13.77
N LYS A 11 2.72 -9.79 -13.72
CA LYS A 11 2.34 -8.38 -13.94
C LYS A 11 2.83 -7.52 -12.77
N ALA A 12 2.71 -8.00 -11.53
CA ALA A 12 3.20 -7.30 -10.35
C ALA A 12 4.72 -7.10 -10.39
N ASP A 13 5.47 -8.16 -10.75
CA ASP A 13 6.92 -8.07 -10.96
C ASP A 13 7.25 -7.03 -12.02
N GLN A 14 6.61 -7.09 -13.20
CA GLN A 14 6.79 -6.11 -14.26
C GLN A 14 6.52 -4.67 -13.78
N PHE A 15 5.43 -4.43 -13.05
CA PHE A 15 5.05 -3.11 -12.57
C PHE A 15 6.02 -2.55 -11.53
N SER A 16 6.53 -3.38 -10.62
CA SER A 16 7.53 -2.97 -9.62
C SER A 16 8.79 -2.36 -10.27
N GLN A 17 9.15 -2.82 -11.47
CA GLN A 17 10.32 -2.32 -12.21
C GLN A 17 10.18 -0.86 -12.68
N TYR A 18 8.99 -0.26 -12.61
CA TYR A 18 8.77 1.12 -13.02
C TYR A 18 8.92 2.13 -11.89
N PHE A 19 9.26 1.70 -10.68
CA PHE A 19 9.57 2.59 -9.57
C PHE A 19 11.05 3.00 -9.59
N LYS A 20 11.32 4.22 -9.12
CA LYS A 20 12.66 4.75 -8.85
C LYS A 20 12.64 5.57 -7.56
N THR A 21 13.77 5.67 -6.88
CA THR A 21 13.91 6.58 -5.74
C THR A 21 14.40 7.94 -6.19
N ILE A 22 13.93 8.98 -5.51
CA ILE A 22 14.44 10.35 -5.61
C ILE A 22 14.62 10.93 -4.20
N VAL A 23 15.48 11.94 -4.08
CA VAL A 23 15.56 12.78 -2.87
C VAL A 23 15.00 14.15 -3.21
N ARG A 24 13.94 14.58 -2.51
CA ARG A 24 13.36 15.92 -2.69
C ARG A 24 14.22 16.95 -1.96
N GLU A 25 14.32 18.17 -2.50
CA GLU A 25 15.07 19.25 -1.87
C GLU A 25 14.54 19.52 -0.45
N GLY A 26 15.43 19.50 0.56
CA GLY A 26 15.07 19.66 1.97
C GLY A 26 14.66 18.36 2.69
N ASN A 27 14.44 17.26 1.97
CA ASN A 27 14.25 15.94 2.58
C ASN A 27 15.59 15.23 2.79
N LYS A 28 15.70 14.50 3.91
CA LYS A 28 16.84 13.62 4.19
C LYS A 28 16.60 12.16 3.76
N HIS A 29 15.39 11.87 3.30
CA HIS A 29 14.92 10.51 3.00
C HIS A 29 14.61 10.39 1.52
N GLU A 30 14.86 9.19 0.98
CA GLU A 30 14.44 8.82 -0.35
C GLU A 30 12.93 8.59 -0.38
N VAL A 31 12.30 8.94 -1.49
CA VAL A 31 10.88 8.66 -1.76
C VAL A 31 10.75 7.95 -3.10
N TYR A 32 9.72 7.11 -3.23
CA TYR A 32 9.45 6.38 -4.45
C TYR A 32 8.58 7.21 -5.41
N VAL A 33 8.93 7.15 -6.70
CA VAL A 33 8.16 7.75 -7.79
C VAL A 33 8.19 6.83 -9.02
N LEU A 34 7.26 7.03 -9.95
CA LEU A 34 7.30 6.34 -11.24
C LEU A 34 8.41 6.88 -12.16
N LYS A 35 8.97 5.99 -12.96
CA LYS A 35 9.76 6.33 -14.14
C LYS A 35 8.86 6.97 -15.20
N ASP A 36 9.43 7.88 -15.98
CA ASP A 36 8.72 8.68 -16.98
C ASP A 36 8.09 7.83 -18.10
N ASN A 37 8.53 6.57 -18.25
CA ASN A 37 8.02 5.60 -19.21
C ASN A 37 7.12 4.52 -18.57
N ALA A 38 6.57 4.77 -17.38
CA ALA A 38 5.59 3.88 -16.76
C ALA A 38 4.36 3.71 -17.66
N PRO A 39 3.82 2.47 -17.80
CA PRO A 39 2.65 2.23 -18.62
C PRO A 39 1.39 2.87 -18.00
N ASP A 40 0.47 3.34 -18.84
CA ASP A 40 -0.76 4.01 -18.41
C ASP A 40 -1.57 3.15 -17.42
N GLU A 41 -1.62 1.83 -17.63
CA GLU A 41 -2.28 0.87 -16.71
C GLU A 41 -1.72 0.94 -15.27
N LEU A 42 -0.40 1.15 -15.12
CA LEU A 42 0.22 1.30 -13.80
C LEU A 42 -0.08 2.68 -13.19
N VAL A 43 -0.11 3.73 -14.02
CA VAL A 43 -0.50 5.08 -13.59
C VAL A 43 -1.93 5.07 -13.06
N ASP A 44 -2.85 4.43 -13.78
CA ASP A 44 -4.25 4.29 -13.38
C ASP A 44 -4.40 3.46 -12.10
N LEU A 45 -3.65 2.36 -11.96
CA LEU A 45 -3.61 1.56 -10.73
C LEU A 45 -3.15 2.41 -9.55
N ILE A 46 -2.08 3.19 -9.71
CA ILE A 46 -1.55 4.07 -8.66
C ILE A 46 -2.55 5.15 -8.29
N HIS A 47 -3.20 5.79 -9.26
CA HIS A 47 -4.24 6.79 -9.00
C HIS A 47 -5.42 6.18 -8.24
N LYS A 48 -5.88 5.00 -8.65
CA LYS A 48 -6.96 4.28 -7.94
C LYS A 48 -6.54 3.94 -6.51
N ALA A 49 -5.34 3.40 -6.32
CA ALA A 49 -4.83 3.02 -5.01
C ALA A 49 -4.48 4.21 -4.11
N HIS A 50 -4.32 5.42 -4.66
CA HIS A 50 -4.20 6.65 -3.87
C HIS A 50 -5.55 7.24 -3.46
N GLY A 51 -6.51 7.26 -4.38
CA GLY A 51 -7.76 8.00 -4.18
C GLY A 51 -7.49 9.46 -3.81
N ASP A 52 -8.15 9.93 -2.74
CA ASP A 52 -8.06 11.31 -2.26
C ASP A 52 -6.73 11.65 -1.56
N PHE A 53 -5.83 10.69 -1.40
CA PHE A 53 -4.49 10.91 -0.84
C PHE A 53 -3.47 11.38 -1.89
N MET A 54 -3.81 11.41 -3.19
CA MET A 54 -2.83 11.74 -4.22
C MET A 54 -2.32 13.20 -4.14
N PRO A 55 -0.99 13.45 -4.20
CA PRO A 55 0.11 12.49 -4.07
C PRO A 55 0.46 12.19 -2.61
N ASP A 56 0.78 10.94 -2.28
CA ASP A 56 1.18 10.53 -0.93
C ASP A 56 2.31 9.49 -0.96
N ASP A 57 3.39 9.76 -0.22
CA ASP A 57 4.59 8.93 -0.26
C ASP A 57 4.38 7.57 0.40
N PHE A 58 3.60 7.51 1.48
CA PHE A 58 3.29 6.26 2.17
C PHE A 58 2.47 5.32 1.27
N ARG A 59 1.49 5.86 0.54
CA ARG A 59 0.72 5.09 -0.44
C ARG A 59 1.60 4.62 -1.60
N TYR A 60 2.49 5.46 -2.11
CA TYR A 60 3.46 5.05 -3.14
C TYR A 60 4.32 3.87 -2.69
N GLU A 61 4.91 3.97 -1.50
CA GLU A 61 5.73 2.91 -0.90
C GLU A 61 4.92 1.63 -0.66
N THR A 62 3.74 1.76 -0.06
CA THR A 62 2.86 0.61 0.24
C THR A 62 2.37 -0.10 -1.04
N ILE A 63 2.11 0.65 -2.12
CA ILE A 63 1.78 0.07 -3.43
C ILE A 63 2.96 -0.75 -3.96
N LEU A 64 4.18 -0.24 -3.85
CA LEU A 64 5.39 -0.97 -4.28
C LEU A 64 5.60 -2.23 -3.44
N ASP A 65 5.44 -2.15 -2.12
CA ASP A 65 5.51 -3.31 -1.22
C ASP A 65 4.46 -4.36 -1.57
N ALA A 66 3.24 -3.93 -1.87
CA ALA A 66 2.17 -4.82 -2.33
C ALA A 66 2.55 -5.50 -3.65
N LEU A 67 3.09 -4.76 -4.63
CA LEU A 67 3.56 -5.34 -5.89
C LEU A 67 4.65 -6.39 -5.66
N TYR A 68 5.62 -6.14 -4.77
CA TYR A 68 6.63 -7.14 -4.41
C TYR A 68 6.03 -8.36 -3.73
N ALA A 69 5.06 -8.17 -2.83
CA ALA A 69 4.36 -9.27 -2.16
C ALA A 69 3.58 -10.14 -3.16
N PHE A 70 2.88 -9.53 -4.13
CA PHE A 70 2.21 -10.27 -5.21
C PHE A 70 3.19 -10.96 -6.16
N ALA A 71 4.31 -10.31 -6.51
CA ALA A 71 5.34 -10.89 -7.36
C ALA A 71 5.98 -12.13 -6.72
N GLY A 72 6.20 -12.11 -5.40
CA GLY A 72 6.76 -13.22 -4.64
C GLY A 72 5.75 -14.32 -4.26
N CYS A 73 4.50 -14.22 -4.71
CA CYS A 73 3.42 -15.14 -4.35
C CYS A 73 3.51 -16.45 -5.16
N ASP A 74 4.60 -17.20 -4.99
CA ASP A 74 4.93 -18.39 -5.79
C ASP A 74 4.10 -19.64 -5.43
N ASN A 75 3.39 -19.65 -4.28
CA ASN A 75 2.55 -20.77 -3.85
C ASN A 75 1.37 -20.39 -2.92
N ALA A 76 1.27 -19.13 -2.48
CA ALA A 76 0.18 -18.67 -1.63
C ALA A 76 -1.02 -18.24 -2.48
N ASP A 77 -2.20 -18.19 -1.87
CA ASP A 77 -3.34 -17.56 -2.51
C ASP A 77 -3.08 -16.05 -2.62
N ILE A 78 -3.40 -15.45 -3.77
CA ILE A 78 -3.31 -13.99 -3.93
C ILE A 78 -4.25 -13.28 -2.95
N ASP A 79 -5.29 -13.97 -2.48
CA ASP A 79 -6.22 -13.47 -1.48
C ASP A 79 -5.61 -13.41 -0.07
N ASP A 80 -4.51 -14.15 0.18
CA ASP A 80 -3.81 -14.17 1.46
C ASP A 80 -2.68 -13.12 1.54
N VAL A 81 -2.36 -12.42 0.44
CA VAL A 81 -1.34 -11.38 0.44
C VAL A 81 -1.77 -10.23 1.34
N ARG A 82 -0.93 -9.92 2.34
CA ARG A 82 -1.10 -8.82 3.29
C ARG A 82 0.23 -8.16 3.61
N LEU A 83 0.14 -6.90 4.02
CA LEU A 83 1.26 -6.15 4.58
C LEU A 83 0.96 -5.86 6.04
N GLU A 84 1.98 -5.91 6.90
CA GLU A 84 1.82 -5.69 8.33
C GLU A 84 2.03 -4.21 8.67
N ALA A 85 1.29 -3.70 9.65
CA ALA A 85 1.54 -2.40 10.25
C ALA A 85 2.95 -2.30 10.87
N ASP A 86 3.43 -1.07 10.99
CA ASP A 86 4.75 -0.78 11.52
C ASP A 86 4.80 -1.08 13.02
N ILE A 87 5.91 -1.65 13.47
CA ILE A 87 6.10 -2.05 14.87
C ILE A 87 6.67 -0.94 15.74
N TYR A 88 7.30 0.07 15.14
CA TYR A 88 7.95 1.15 15.87
C TYR A 88 7.01 2.33 16.03
N THR A 89 6.88 2.80 17.27
CA THR A 89 6.07 3.98 17.62
C THR A 89 6.43 5.22 16.80
N HIS A 90 7.71 5.40 16.49
CA HIS A 90 8.16 6.51 15.67
C HIS A 90 7.50 6.49 14.28
N ASP A 91 7.49 5.33 13.62
CA ASP A 91 6.99 5.18 12.26
C ASP A 91 5.46 5.28 12.22
N LEU A 92 4.78 4.72 13.21
CA LEU A 92 3.34 4.87 13.40
C LEU A 92 2.91 6.34 13.59
N LEU A 93 3.64 7.10 14.41
CA LEU A 93 3.35 8.52 14.62
C LEU A 93 3.70 9.37 13.39
N GLN A 94 4.75 9.01 12.66
CA GLN A 94 5.11 9.65 11.40
C GLN A 94 4.04 9.40 10.34
N TRP A 95 3.55 8.17 10.22
CA TRP A 95 2.42 7.81 9.37
C TRP A 95 1.20 8.67 9.69
N LEU A 96 0.74 8.67 10.95
CA LEU A 96 -0.43 9.46 11.35
C LEU A 96 -0.26 10.96 11.08
N GLY A 97 0.93 11.50 11.35
CA GLY A 97 1.23 12.92 11.16
C GLY A 97 1.43 13.36 9.71
N SER A 98 1.63 12.41 8.78
CA SER A 98 1.91 12.73 7.38
C SER A 98 0.67 13.13 6.58
N ASN A 99 -0.53 12.73 7.01
CA ASN A 99 -1.80 13.17 6.43
C ASN A 99 -2.93 13.13 7.46
N LEU A 100 -3.63 14.25 7.65
CA LEU A 100 -4.66 14.39 8.68
C LEU A 100 -5.88 13.47 8.47
N ASN A 101 -6.12 13.00 7.24
CA ASN A 101 -7.19 12.06 6.95
C ASN A 101 -6.95 10.68 7.60
N ARG A 102 -5.71 10.35 8.00
CA ARG A 102 -5.37 9.06 8.63
C ARG A 102 -5.98 8.87 10.02
N VAL A 103 -6.42 9.94 10.66
CA VAL A 103 -7.25 9.85 11.88
C VAL A 103 -8.53 9.07 11.58
N GLY A 104 -9.11 9.22 10.39
CA GLY A 104 -10.30 8.47 9.97
C GLY A 104 -10.10 6.97 9.99
N TYR A 105 -8.91 6.45 9.65
CA TYR A 105 -8.61 5.02 9.79
C TYR A 105 -8.55 4.57 11.23
N CYS A 106 -8.06 5.43 12.15
CA CYS A 106 -8.02 5.11 13.57
C CYS A 106 -9.43 5.07 14.15
N ASP A 107 -10.30 6.01 13.76
CA ASP A 107 -11.71 6.04 14.15
C ASP A 107 -12.45 4.81 13.61
N GLN A 108 -12.24 4.48 12.32
CA GLN A 108 -12.84 3.29 11.71
C GLN A 108 -12.36 2.00 12.40
N ALA A 109 -11.07 1.90 12.72
CA ALA A 109 -10.53 0.77 13.47
C ALA A 109 -11.15 0.66 14.87
N GLN A 110 -11.38 1.80 15.53
CA GLN A 110 -12.04 1.82 16.83
C GLN A 110 -13.42 1.19 16.76
N ASP A 111 -14.21 1.59 15.77
CA ASP A 111 -15.58 1.14 15.57
C ASP A 111 -15.66 -0.33 15.11
N GLU A 112 -14.82 -0.75 14.15
CA GLU A 112 -14.89 -2.09 13.56
C GLU A 112 -14.37 -3.19 14.50
N PHE A 113 -13.36 -2.89 15.31
CA PHE A 113 -12.69 -3.88 16.17
C PHE A 113 -13.05 -3.75 17.66
N GLY A 114 -13.92 -2.81 18.04
CA GLY A 114 -14.32 -2.61 19.44
C GLY A 114 -13.15 -2.20 20.34
N LEU A 115 -12.42 -1.17 19.91
CA LEU A 115 -11.19 -0.70 20.56
C LEU A 115 -11.43 0.53 21.46
N GLU A 116 -12.62 0.69 22.05
CA GLU A 116 -12.99 1.91 22.81
C GLU A 116 -12.13 2.12 24.07
N LYS A 117 -11.47 1.07 24.55
CA LYS A 117 -10.55 1.09 25.70
C LYS A 117 -9.09 0.87 25.31
N ALA A 118 -8.79 0.79 24.02
CA ALA A 118 -7.43 0.62 23.55
C ALA A 118 -6.62 1.90 23.80
N ASP A 119 -5.31 1.74 23.96
CA ASP A 119 -4.43 2.90 23.99
C ASP A 119 -4.26 3.51 22.58
N VAL A 120 -3.75 4.73 22.55
CA VAL A 120 -3.59 5.49 21.30
C VAL A 120 -2.70 4.76 20.30
N LEU A 121 -1.65 4.06 20.76
CA LEU A 121 -0.76 3.35 19.85
C LEU A 121 -1.44 2.15 19.20
N THR A 122 -2.24 1.41 19.97
CA THR A 122 -3.06 0.31 19.44
C THR A 122 -4.02 0.83 18.38
N LEU A 123 -4.70 1.96 18.61
CA LEU A 123 -5.59 2.57 17.61
C LEU A 123 -4.84 2.95 16.33
N ILE A 124 -3.64 3.54 16.45
CA ILE A 124 -2.81 3.92 15.32
C ILE A 124 -2.33 2.68 14.54
N THR A 125 -1.91 1.62 15.25
CA THR A 125 -1.50 0.36 14.61
C THR A 125 -2.62 -0.25 13.80
N TYR A 126 -3.83 -0.35 14.36
CA TYR A 126 -4.98 -0.87 13.62
C TYR A 126 -5.39 0.07 12.48
N GLY A 127 -5.35 1.39 12.69
CA GLY A 127 -5.62 2.36 11.62
C GLY A 127 -4.65 2.22 10.44
N GLN A 128 -3.35 2.07 10.71
CA GLN A 128 -2.37 1.85 9.66
C GLN A 128 -2.58 0.49 8.97
N GLN A 129 -2.92 -0.56 9.73
CA GLN A 129 -3.25 -1.86 9.16
C GLN A 129 -4.42 -1.75 8.18
N MET A 130 -5.45 -0.97 8.52
CA MET A 130 -6.60 -0.76 7.63
C MET A 130 -6.22 -0.03 6.33
N GLU A 131 -5.38 1.01 6.39
CA GLU A 131 -4.90 1.68 5.17
C GLU A 131 -4.05 0.72 4.31
N LYS A 132 -3.16 -0.07 4.93
CA LYS A 132 -2.35 -1.07 4.20
C LYS A 132 -3.23 -2.14 3.55
N ASP A 133 -4.23 -2.67 4.26
CA ASP A 133 -5.19 -3.64 3.73
C ASP A 133 -6.02 -3.08 2.57
N GLU A 134 -6.47 -1.82 2.66
CA GLU A 134 -7.17 -1.12 1.58
C GLU A 134 -6.28 -1.04 0.33
N ILE A 135 -5.05 -0.56 0.49
CA ILE A 135 -4.10 -0.41 -0.62
C ILE A 135 -3.83 -1.77 -1.27
N VAL A 136 -3.53 -2.81 -0.48
CA VAL A 136 -3.31 -4.17 -0.98
C VAL A 136 -4.53 -4.69 -1.75
N SER A 137 -5.74 -4.44 -1.25
CA SER A 137 -6.97 -4.82 -1.96
C SER A 137 -7.11 -4.10 -3.30
N LEU A 138 -6.87 -2.79 -3.34
CA LEU A 138 -6.96 -1.98 -4.57
C LEU A 138 -5.90 -2.40 -5.60
N VAL A 139 -4.67 -2.70 -5.16
CA VAL A 139 -3.60 -3.24 -6.02
C VAL A 139 -4.01 -4.62 -6.57
N ARG A 140 -4.52 -5.51 -5.72
CA ARG A 140 -5.00 -6.85 -6.13
C ARG A 140 -6.08 -6.76 -7.20
N GLU A 141 -7.10 -5.94 -6.96
CA GLU A 141 -8.19 -5.70 -7.93
C GLU A 141 -7.66 -5.15 -9.26
N GLY A 142 -6.73 -4.20 -9.20
CA GLY A 142 -6.07 -3.64 -10.38
C GLY A 142 -5.37 -4.73 -11.18
N LEU A 143 -4.53 -5.55 -10.53
CA LEU A 143 -3.82 -6.65 -11.17
C LEU A 143 -4.78 -7.70 -11.76
N ILE A 144 -5.83 -8.09 -11.04
CA ILE A 144 -6.85 -9.04 -11.53
C ILE A 144 -7.51 -8.49 -12.79
N SER A 145 -7.91 -7.22 -12.79
CA SER A 145 -8.58 -6.60 -13.94
C SER A 145 -7.71 -6.54 -15.21
N LEU A 146 -6.38 -6.56 -15.05
CA LEU A 146 -5.41 -6.55 -16.14
C LEU A 146 -5.01 -7.96 -16.62
N CYS A 147 -5.40 -9.00 -15.88
CA CYS A 147 -5.11 -10.40 -16.19
C CYS A 147 -6.34 -11.21 -16.58
N THR A 148 -7.54 -10.61 -16.52
CA THR A 148 -8.82 -11.22 -16.91
C THR A 148 -9.38 -10.60 -18.18
#